data_AF-A0A5C6V8A7-F1
#
_entry.id   AF-A0A5C6V8A7-F1
#
_cell.length_a   1.000
_cell.length_b   1.000
_cell.length_c   1.000
_cell.angle_alpha   90.00
_cell.angle_beta   90.00
_cell.angle_gamma   90.00
#
_symmetry.space_group_name_H-M   'P 1'
#
loop_
_entity.id
_entity.type
_entity.pdbx_description
1 polymer ?
#
loop_
_entity_poly.entity_id
_entity_poly.type
_entity_poly.pdbx_seq_one_letter_code
_entity_poly.pdbx_strand_id
1 'polypeptide(L)'
;MKRAVGIFLSFSAILTYLLIDTLYYPVEESITNDNSGVTTVTYNYPLMYWLICFILIITFILGIYFILAKENQLEEYPFSDASDQ
;
A
#
# COMPACT_ATOMS: atom_id res chain seq x y z
N MET A 1 15.69 -4.56 -13.19
CA MET A 1 15.51 -3.58 -12.07
C MET A 1 14.08 -3.52 -11.52
N LYS A 2 13.04 -3.58 -12.37
CA LYS A 2 11.62 -3.49 -11.95
C LYS A 2 11.24 -4.51 -10.86
N ARG A 3 11.70 -5.75 -10.99
CA ARG A 3 11.45 -6.81 -10.01
C ARG A 3 12.02 -6.53 -8.62
N ALA A 4 13.23 -5.95 -8.53
CA ALA A 4 13.83 -5.58 -7.23
C ALA A 4 13.08 -4.41 -6.57
N VAL A 5 12.66 -3.43 -7.36
CA VAL A 5 11.81 -2.32 -6.89
C VAL A 5 10.47 -2.85 -6.40
N GLY A 6 9.86 -3.80 -7.11
CA GLY A 6 8.62 -4.44 -6.69
C GLY A 6 8.75 -5.17 -5.34
N ILE A 7 9.82 -5.95 -5.18
CA ILE A 7 10.14 -6.62 -3.90
C ILE A 7 10.28 -5.58 -2.77
N PHE A 8 11.05 -4.51 -3.01
CA PHE A 8 11.24 -3.45 -2.02
C PHE A 8 9.92 -2.78 -1.61
N LEU A 9 9.08 -2.42 -2.58
CA LEU A 9 7.76 -1.81 -2.31
C LEU A 9 6.85 -2.74 -1.52
N SER A 10 6.77 -4.02 -1.89
CA SER A 10 5.94 -5.00 -1.18
C SER A 10 6.42 -5.21 0.25
N PHE A 11 7.73 -5.39 0.47
CA PHE A 11 8.28 -5.55 1.83
C PHE A 11 8.12 -4.27 2.66
N SER A 12 8.37 -3.09 2.09
CA SER A 12 8.18 -1.82 2.77
C SER A 12 6.72 -1.65 3.20
N ALA A 13 5.76 -1.94 2.31
CA ALA A 13 4.34 -1.80 2.64
C ALA A 13 3.92 -2.74 3.79
N ILE A 14 4.37 -4.00 3.77
CA ILE A 14 4.11 -4.96 4.86
C ILE A 14 4.74 -4.47 6.17
N LEU A 15 6.01 -4.05 6.14
CA LEU A 15 6.72 -3.61 7.34
C LEU A 15 6.06 -2.36 7.94
N THR A 16 5.70 -1.38 7.12
CA THR A 16 5.00 -0.17 7.58
C THR A 16 3.63 -0.51 8.15
N TYR A 17 2.90 -1.44 7.55
CA TYR A 17 1.62 -1.91 8.10
C TYR A 17 1.81 -2.58 9.47
N LEU A 18 2.83 -3.40 9.66
CA LEU A 18 3.10 -4.03 10.97
C LEU A 18 3.49 -3.02 12.05
N LEU A 19 4.08 -1.90 11.67
CA LEU A 19 4.51 -0.86 12.61
C LEU A 19 3.43 0.21 12.85
N ILE A 20 2.35 0.24 12.06
CA ILE A 20 1.39 1.35 12.08
C ILE A 20 0.64 1.46 13.42
N ASP A 21 0.35 0.33 14.06
CA ASP A 21 -0.30 0.28 15.37
C ASP A 21 0.58 0.85 16.49
N THR A 22 1.91 0.92 16.28
CA THR A 22 2.83 1.57 17.22
C THR A 22 2.91 3.09 17.01
N LEU A 23 2.46 3.57 15.86
CA LEU A 23 2.53 4.98 15.46
C LEU A 23 1.19 5.69 15.63
N TYR A 24 0.08 4.97 15.54
CA TYR A 24 -1.28 5.52 15.63
C TYR A 24 -2.05 4.83 16.74
N TYR A 25 -2.22 5.54 17.85
CA TYR A 25 -3.07 5.08 18.94
C TYR A 25 -4.54 5.39 18.63
N PRO A 26 -5.47 4.48 19.00
CA PRO A 26 -6.88 4.77 18.91
C PRO A 26 -7.23 5.92 19.85
N VAL A 27 -8.05 6.84 19.36
CA VAL A 27 -8.58 7.96 20.14
C VAL A 27 -9.80 7.46 20.90
N GLU A 28 -9.83 7.74 22.19
CA GLU A 28 -10.99 7.49 23.04
C GLU A 28 -12.01 8.61 22.86
N GLU A 29 -13.22 8.26 22.46
CA GLU A 29 -14.37 9.15 22.37
C GLU A 29 -15.45 8.69 23.36
N SER A 30 -15.70 9.50 24.39
CA SER A 30 -16.75 9.26 25.37
C SER A 30 -17.97 10.12 25.08
N ILE A 31 -19.14 9.49 24.89
CA ILE A 31 -20.43 10.17 24.74
C ILE A 31 -21.29 9.81 25.94
N THR A 32 -21.65 10.81 26.74
CA THR A 32 -22.60 10.66 27.86
C THR A 32 -24.00 10.99 27.38
N ASN A 33 -24.94 10.09 27.64
CA ASN A 33 -26.35 10.33 27.39
C ASN A 33 -26.95 11.07 28.60
N ASP A 34 -27.27 12.36 28.43
CA ASP A 34 -27.80 13.21 29.50
C ASP A 34 -29.15 12.73 30.08
N ASN A 35 -29.92 11.93 29.33
CA ASN A 35 -31.22 11.42 29.78
C ASN A 35 -31.11 10.14 30.62
N SER A 36 -30.08 9.32 30.39
CA SER A 36 -29.89 8.04 31.09
C SER A 36 -28.67 7.99 32.00
N GLY A 37 -27.78 8.99 31.92
CA GLY A 37 -26.49 9.03 32.61
C GLY A 37 -25.47 8.01 32.10
N VAL A 38 -25.80 7.22 31.07
CA VAL A 38 -24.91 6.18 30.53
C VAL A 38 -23.83 6.84 29.68
N THR A 39 -22.57 6.57 30.01
CA THR A 39 -21.42 6.97 29.20
C THR A 39 -21.00 5.80 28.31
N THR A 40 -20.97 6.03 27.01
CA THR A 40 -20.45 5.08 26.03
C THR A 40 -19.05 5.53 25.63
N VAL A 41 -18.08 4.65 25.77
CA VAL A 41 -16.69 4.88 25.35
C VAL A 41 -16.45 4.11 24.07
N THR A 42 -16.04 4.81 23.01
CA THR A 42 -15.68 4.24 21.72
C THR A 42 -14.21 4.52 21.44
N TYR A 43 -13.49 3.52 20.94
CA TYR A 43 -12.11 3.68 20.50
C TYR A 43 -12.09 3.70 18.98
N ASN A 44 -11.67 4.82 18.39
CA ASN A 44 -11.62 4.96 16.95
C ASN A 44 -10.23 5.41 16.49
N TYR A 45 -9.75 4.82 15.40
CA TYR A 45 -8.47 5.24 14.83
C TYR A 45 -8.63 6.58 14.10
N PRO A 46 -7.63 7.48 14.18
CA PRO A 46 -7.69 8.76 13.49
C PRO A 46 -7.77 8.55 11.98
N LEU A 47 -8.40 9.49 11.27
CA LEU A 47 -8.61 9.40 9.81
C LEU A 47 -7.30 9.20 9.02
N MET A 48 -6.18 9.70 9.56
CA MET A 48 -4.83 9.50 9.02
C MET A 48 -4.39 8.02 8.99
N TYR A 49 -4.77 7.23 10.00
CA TYR A 49 -4.51 5.79 10.01
C TYR A 49 -5.16 5.11 8.80
N TRP A 50 -6.44 5.41 8.57
CA TRP A 50 -7.19 4.86 7.44
C TRP A 50 -6.56 5.25 6.09
N LEU A 51 -6.18 6.52 5.93
CA LEU A 51 -5.51 7.00 4.71
C LEU A 51 -4.20 6.25 4.45
N ILE A 52 -3.37 6.05 5.48
CA ILE A 52 -2.11 5.33 5.34
C ILE A 52 -2.37 3.87 4.97
N CYS A 53 -3.33 3.20 5.62
CA CYS A 53 -3.72 1.84 5.25
C CYS A 53 -4.13 1.73 3.77
N PHE A 54 -4.90 2.69 3.25
CA PHE A 54 -5.25 2.75 1.82
C PHE A 54 -4.01 2.89 0.93
N ILE A 55 -3.09 3.81 1.26
CA ILE A 55 -1.85 4.01 0.50
C ILE A 55 -0.98 2.75 0.51
N LEU A 56 -0.90 2.05 1.64
CA LEU A 56 -0.13 0.81 1.79
C LEU A 56 -0.69 -0.30 0.90
N ILE A 57 -2.01 -0.46 0.82
CA ILE A 57 -2.65 -1.44 -0.07
C ILE A 57 -2.29 -1.16 -1.53
N ILE A 58 -2.42 0.10 -1.98
CA ILE A 58 -2.09 0.49 -3.36
C ILE A 58 -0.61 0.22 -3.64
N THR A 59 0.26 0.61 -2.70
CA THR A 59 1.72 0.42 -2.82
C THR A 59 2.09 -1.06 -2.89
N PHE A 60 1.42 -1.90 -2.08
CA PHE A 60 1.62 -3.34 -2.09
C PHE A 60 1.21 -3.96 -3.43
N ILE A 61 0.03 -3.61 -3.96
CA ILE A 61 -0.47 -4.06 -5.26
C ILE A 61 0.51 -3.65 -6.37
N LEU A 62 1.00 -2.41 -6.34
CA LEU A 62 1.97 -1.90 -7.31
C LEU A 62 3.31 -2.65 -7.22
N GLY A 63 3.75 -3.00 -6.00
CA GLY A 63 4.92 -3.83 -5.77
C GLY A 63 4.76 -5.22 -6.40
N ILE A 64 3.64 -5.89 -6.15
CA ILE A 64 3.32 -7.20 -6.76
C ILE A 64 3.26 -7.10 -8.29
N TYR A 65 2.66 -6.03 -8.82
CA TYR A 65 2.63 -5.77 -10.25
C TYR A 65 4.04 -5.68 -10.84
N PHE A 66 4.96 -4.93 -10.21
CA PHE A 66 6.34 -4.83 -10.68
C PHE A 66 7.13 -6.13 -10.56
N ILE A 67 6.79 -7.01 -9.61
CA ILE A 67 7.39 -8.34 -9.49
C ILE A 67 6.92 -9.26 -10.63
N LEU A 68 5.63 -9.22 -10.93
CA LEU A 68 4.98 -10.05 -11.95
C LEU A 68 5.10 -9.50 -13.36
N ALA A 69 5.43 -8.22 -13.51
CA ALA A 69 5.70 -7.60 -14.80
C ALA A 69 6.85 -8.36 -15.45
N LYS A 70 6.50 -9.25 -16.38
CA LYS A 70 7.45 -9.91 -17.27
C LYS A 70 8.30 -8.81 -17.88
N GLU A 71 9.61 -9.01 -17.87
CA GLU A 71 10.51 -8.17 -18.62
C GLU A 71 10.11 -8.33 -20.08
N ASN A 72 9.26 -7.42 -20.56
CA ASN A 72 9.15 -7.14 -21.97
C ASN A 72 10.54 -6.62 -22.32
N GLN A 73 11.46 -7.53 -22.60
CA GLN A 73 12.46 -7.26 -23.60
C GLN A 73 11.61 -6.81 -24.79
N LEU A 74 11.63 -5.50 -25.02
CA LEU A 74 11.34 -5.01 -26.35
C LEU A 74 12.20 -5.90 -27.24
N GLU A 75 11.56 -6.82 -27.96
CA GLU A 75 12.17 -7.40 -29.14
C GLU A 75 12.52 -6.18 -29.99
N GLU A 76 13.73 -5.66 -29.82
CA GLU A 76 14.45 -5.07 -30.93
C GLU A 76 14.49 -6.19 -31.96
N TYR A 77 13.45 -6.20 -32.79
CA TYR A 77 13.42 -6.88 -34.06
C TYR A 77 14.79 -6.61 -34.70
N PRO A 78 15.58 -7.64 -35.06
CA PRO A 78 16.61 -7.40 -36.03
C PRO A 78 15.85 -7.08 -37.31
N PHE A 79 15.72 -5.80 -37.63
CA PHE A 79 15.43 -5.36 -38.98
C PHE A 79 16.65 -5.76 -39.80
N SER A 80 16.68 -7.04 -40.18
CA SER A 80 17.53 -7.54 -41.24
C SER A 80 17.05 -6.81 -42.49
N ASP A 81 17.80 -5.77 -42.87
CA ASP A 81 17.70 -5.12 -44.17
C ASP A 81 17.70 -6.20 -45.26
N ALA A 82 16.50 -6.52 -45.75
CA ALA A 82 16.30 -7.17 -47.02
C ALA A 82 16.31 -6.08 -48.09
N SER A 83 17.48 -5.49 -48.32
CA SER A 83 17.77 -4.69 -49.51
C SER A 83 19.29 -4.60 -49.67
N ASP A 84 19.87 -5.46 -50.48
CA ASP A 84 20.36 -5.05 -51.80
C ASP A 84 21.09 -6.20 -52.51
N GLN A 85 20.56 -6.49 -53.71
CA GLN A 85 21.19 -7.06 -54.92
C GLN A 85 21.74 -8.49 -54.90
#